data_AF-A0A0F2D0T7-F1
#
_entry.id   AF-A0A0F2D0T7-F1
#
_cell.length_a   1.000
_cell.length_b   1.000
_cell.length_c   1.000
_cell.angle_alpha   90.00
_cell.angle_beta   90.00
_cell.angle_gamma   90.00
#
_symmetry.space_group_name_H-M   'P 1'
#
loop_
_entity.id
_entity.type
_entity.pdbx_description
1 polymer ?
#
loop_
_entity_poly.entity_id
_entity_poly.type
_entity_poly.pdbx_seq_one_letter_code
_entity_poly.pdbx_strand_id
1 'polypeptide(L)' 'MDASNVSDLRHMCPQELQYKIYSFASESVPDPWYTGDFEETYARITSGCQSWLDRLENESDNGKA' A
#
# COMPACT_ATOMS: atom_id res chain seq x y z
N MET A 1 -6.07 -0.73 -1.52
CA MET A 1 -5.56 -1.81 -2.38
C MET A 1 -5.52 -3.07 -1.56
N ASP A 2 -6.30 -4.05 -1.97
CA ASP A 2 -6.73 -5.19 -1.16
C ASP A 2 -5.78 -6.39 -1.29
N ALA A 3 -6.14 -7.48 -0.62
CA ALA A 3 -5.41 -8.75 -0.70
C ALA A 3 -5.40 -9.34 -2.11
N SER A 4 -6.45 -9.11 -2.91
CA SER A 4 -6.55 -9.59 -4.29
C SER A 4 -5.49 -8.91 -5.16
N ASN A 5 -5.33 -7.58 -5.04
CA ASN A 5 -4.30 -6.83 -5.77
C ASN A 5 -2.89 -7.35 -5.45
N VAL A 6 -2.59 -7.63 -4.17
CA VAL A 6 -1.28 -8.18 -3.76
C VAL A 6 -1.08 -9.59 -4.31
N SER A 7 -2.12 -10.43 -4.27
CA SER A 7 -2.07 -11.78 -4.83
C SER A 7 -1.77 -11.73 -6.34
N ASP A 8 -2.48 -10.91 -7.09
CA ASP A 8 -2.32 -10.78 -8.54
C ASP A 8 -0.93 -10.25 -8.89
N LEU A 9 -0.44 -9.24 -8.18
CA LEU A 9 0.92 -8.72 -8.35
C LEU A 9 1.99 -9.78 -8.10
N ARG A 10 1.82 -10.63 -7.07
CA ARG A 10 2.75 -11.74 -6.79
C ARG A 10 2.73 -12.82 -7.86
N HIS A 11 1.58 -13.10 -8.46
CA HIS A 11 1.48 -14.05 -9.57
C HIS A 11 2.16 -13.51 -10.85
N MET A 12 2.10 -12.20 -11.09
CA MET A 12 2.71 -11.59 -12.28
C MET A 12 4.21 -11.27 -12.12
N CYS A 13 4.68 -11.03 -10.90
CA CYS A 13 6.04 -10.55 -10.63
C CYS A 13 7.06 -11.72 -10.56
N PRO A 14 8.22 -11.61 -11.23
CA PRO A 14 9.32 -12.55 -11.07
C PRO A 14 9.68 -12.75 -9.59
N GLN A 15 9.99 -13.99 -9.21
CA GLN A 15 10.17 -14.40 -7.82
C GLN A 15 11.25 -13.55 -7.11
N GLU A 16 12.33 -13.23 -7.81
CA GLU A 16 13.45 -12.44 -7.33
C GLU A 16 13.11 -10.96 -7.06
N LEU A 17 11.97 -10.47 -7.56
CA LEU A 17 11.50 -9.09 -7.36
C LEU A 17 10.31 -9.00 -6.39
N GLN A 18 9.75 -10.12 -5.94
CA GLN A 18 8.56 -10.12 -5.07
C GLN A 18 8.78 -9.41 -3.72
N TYR A 19 10.02 -9.29 -3.25
CA TYR A 19 10.37 -8.54 -2.03
C TYR A 19 10.06 -7.04 -2.13
N LYS A 20 9.78 -6.52 -3.33
CA LYS A 20 9.36 -5.13 -3.55
C LYS A 20 7.84 -4.92 -3.41
N ILE A 21 7.06 -5.99 -3.24
CA ILE A 21 5.60 -5.92 -3.16
C ILE A 21 5.18 -5.80 -1.70
N TYR A 22 4.53 -4.69 -1.36
CA TYR A 22 4.05 -4.40 -0.02
C TYR A 22 2.55 -4.11 -0.03
N SER A 23 1.86 -4.48 1.05
CA SER A 23 0.50 -4.01 1.30
C SER A 23 0.51 -2.50 1.56
N PHE A 24 -0.43 -1.79 0.94
CA PHE A 24 -0.49 -0.33 1.05
C PHE A 24 -0.90 0.13 2.45
N ALA A 25 -1.85 -0.53 3.09
CA ALA A 25 -2.28 -0.21 4.45
C ALA A 25 -2.54 -1.49 5.23
N SER A 26 -2.66 -1.37 6.56
CA SER A 26 -3.05 -2.48 7.44
C SER A 26 -4.46 -2.99 7.12
N GLU A 27 -5.36 -2.08 6.80
CA GLU A 27 -6.72 -2.37 6.35
C GLU A 27 -6.85 -2.24 4.84
N SER A 28 -7.78 -3.00 4.26
CA SER A 28 -8.13 -2.83 2.85
C SER A 28 -8.79 -1.47 2.63
N VAL A 29 -8.39 -0.79 1.56
CA VAL A 29 -9.09 0.41 1.08
C VAL A 29 -10.27 -0.07 0.24
N PRO A 30 -11.52 0.30 0.58
CA PRO A 30 -12.69 -0.06 -0.22
C PRO A 30 -12.56 0.46 -1.64
N ASP A 31 -13.07 -0.31 -2.61
CA ASP A 31 -13.06 0.11 -4.01
C ASP A 31 -14.26 1.03 -4.28
N PRO A 32 -14.03 2.32 -4.62
CA PRO A 32 -15.09 3.29 -4.82
C PRO A 32 -15.97 2.98 -6.03
N TRP A 33 -15.51 2.15 -6.97
CA TRP A 33 -16.33 1.68 -8.08
C TRP A 33 -17.52 0.82 -7.60
N TYR A 34 -17.32 0.05 -6.53
CA TYR A 34 -18.35 -0.81 -5.96
C TYR A 34 -19.11 -0.14 -4.81
N THR A 35 -18.44 0.66 -3.97
CA THR A 35 -19.10 1.32 -2.83
C THR A 35 -19.81 2.61 -3.23
N GLY A 36 -19.37 3.28 -4.29
CA GLY A 36 -19.80 4.63 -4.66
C GLY A 36 -19.26 5.73 -3.73
N ASP A 37 -18.48 5.37 -2.70
CA ASP A 37 -17.93 6.31 -1.72
C ASP A 37 -16.45 6.64 -2.03
N PHE A 38 -16.29 7.69 -2.83
CA PHE A 38 -14.99 8.22 -3.18
C PHE A 38 -14.33 9.00 -2.04
N GLU A 39 -15.13 9.56 -1.12
CA GLU A 39 -14.60 10.38 -0.02
C GLU A 39 -13.94 9.49 1.04
N GLU A 40 -14.57 8.36 1.39
CA GLU A 40 -13.95 7.37 2.27
C GLU A 40 -12.64 6.84 1.67
N THR A 41 -12.67 6.52 0.38
CA THR A 41 -11.49 6.05 -0.34
C THR A 41 -10.38 7.10 -0.31
N TYR A 42 -10.70 8.37 -0.57
CA TYR A 42 -9.75 9.47 -0.53
C TYR A 42 -9.12 9.66 0.85
N ALA A 43 -9.94 9.65 1.92
CA ALA A 43 -9.46 9.78 3.30
C ALA A 43 -8.49 8.64 3.66
N ARG A 44 -8.83 7.40 3.30
CA ARG A 44 -7.99 6.22 3.55
C ARG A 44 -6.68 6.25 2.77
N ILE A 45 -6.72 6.64 1.49
CA ILE A 45 -5.51 6.80 0.67
C ILE A 45 -4.60 7.87 1.27
N THR A 46 -5.17 9.02 1.66
CA THR A 46 -4.42 10.13 2.25
C THR A 46 -3.70 9.69 3.54
N SER A 47 -4.41 9.04 4.45
CA SER A 47 -3.81 8.50 5.68
C SER A 47 -2.73 7.45 5.39
N GLY A 48 -2.97 6.56 4.42
CA GLY A 48 -2.00 5.54 4.04
C GLY A 48 -0.70 6.14 3.49
N CYS A 49 -0.80 7.17 2.64
CA CYS A 49 0.36 7.90 2.13
C CYS A 49 1.18 8.55 3.26
N GLN A 50 0.52 9.17 4.25
CA GLN A 50 1.23 9.76 5.39
C GLN A 50 2.00 8.71 6.18
N SER A 51 1.38 7.56 6.49
CA SER A 51 2.07 6.47 7.21
C SER A 51 3.24 5.89 6.41
N TRP A 52 3.13 5.82 5.09
CA TRP A 52 4.24 5.39 4.22
C TRP A 52 5.38 6.37 4.21
N LEU A 53 5.08 7.67 4.14
CA LEU A 53 6.10 8.71 4.20
C LEU A 53 6.88 8.61 5.50
N ASP A 54 6.18 8.55 6.63
CA ASP A 54 6.79 8.41 7.96
C ASP A 54 7.70 7.17 8.02
N ARG A 55 7.25 6.03 7.47
CA ARG A 55 8.05 4.79 7.42
C ARG A 55 9.33 4.99 6.60
N LEU A 56 9.22 5.54 5.39
CA LEU A 56 10.34 5.69 4.47
C LEU A 56 11.38 6.67 5.01
N GLU A 57 10.94 7.76 5.65
CA GLU A 57 11.84 8.71 6.32
C GLU A 57 12.60 8.03 7.47
N ASN A 58 11.92 7.27 8.33
CA ASN A 58 12.54 6.53 9.42
C ASN A 58 13.51 5.43 8.93
N GLU A 59 13.18 4.71 7.86
CA GLU A 59 14.08 3.74 7.23
C GLU A 59 15.33 4.43 6.66
N SER A 60 15.17 5.61 6.07
CA SER A 60 16.29 6.40 5.51
C SER A 60 17.24 6.94 6.58
N ASP A 61 16.72 7.24 7.77
CA ASP A 61 17.54 7.73 8.89
C ASP A 61 18.25 6.59 9.63
N ASN A 62 17.62 5.40 9.72
CA ASN A 62 18.27 4.20 10.27
C ASN A 62 19.34 3.60 9.35
N GLY A 63 19.36 3.94 8.06
CA GLY A 63 20.39 3.55 7.09
C GLY A 63 21.62 4.47 7.06
N LYS A 64 21.67 5.54 7.89
CA LYS A 64 22.80 6.49 7.99
C LYS A 64 23.78 6.18 9.13
N ALA A 65 23.68 5.01 9.77
CA ALA A 65 24.60 4.54 10.81
C ALA A 65 25.77 3.73 10.24
#